data_AF-A0A367R6V0-F1
#
_entry.id   AF-A0A367R6V0-F1
#
_cell.length_a   1.000
_cell.length_b   1.000
_cell.length_c   1.000
_cell.angle_alpha   90.00
_cell.angle_beta   90.00
_cell.angle_gamma   90.00
#
_symmetry.space_group_name_H-M   'P 1'
#
loop_
_entity.id
_entity.type
_entity.pdbx_description
1 polymer ?
#
loop_
_entity_poly.entity_id
_entity_poly.type
_entity_poly.pdbx_seq_one_letter_code
_entity_poly.pdbx_strand_id
1 'polypeptide(L)'
;MLAVEDFIASTSSYKKLNRRHGCNAASFTDVKYVLSLAGEYRVNPFVIVNNYQPFSGNCYNYSGSNPKNLIAALDKGIILGGHHLLCCSAQKAKSKWGTQTLEERFRRKFPHLRILRIDSESVADPSHAAFGCIAHLNEILTQYDLVIASPSLETGVSIDIRGHFDAVWGIFQGVQPVNSVRQMLARVRETVDRHIWIREWGMSVVGNGSTSIGGLLRSQHVATQANIALLSAADNDDYSFIDQNFQPESLQTWGKRGSVINVEMRRYRESVLAGLVEDGYTVIDADDADDDESGAVIESVKAASVELYAAECRVRRSRILQPSLMPNLRSCKTQGRKRKPNDISSARQNCLVATKLKLRLIWSRRMMTGGILN
;
A
#
# COMPACT_ATOMS: atom_id res chain seq x y z
N MET A 1 -5.27 -11.99 -53.62
CA MET A 1 -4.52 -12.64 -52.51
C MET A 1 -3.30 -11.79 -52.14
N LEU A 2 -3.50 -10.50 -51.83
CA LEU A 2 -2.43 -9.52 -51.56
C LEU A 2 -2.98 -8.42 -50.60
N ALA A 3 -3.56 -8.82 -49.47
CA ALA A 3 -4.22 -7.90 -48.53
C ALA A 3 -4.23 -8.42 -47.08
N VAL A 4 -3.28 -9.31 -46.74
CA VAL A 4 -3.20 -9.97 -45.42
C VAL A 4 -1.83 -9.78 -44.77
N GLU A 5 -0.77 -9.61 -45.57
CA GLU A 5 0.62 -9.52 -45.08
C GLU A 5 0.98 -8.12 -44.56
N ASP A 6 0.46 -7.04 -45.15
CA ASP A 6 0.68 -5.67 -44.68
C ASP A 6 0.11 -5.41 -43.27
N PHE A 7 -0.94 -6.14 -42.88
CA PHE A 7 -1.48 -6.05 -41.53
C PHE A 7 -0.49 -6.63 -40.49
N ILE A 8 0.38 -7.56 -40.87
CA ILE A 8 1.43 -8.10 -40.01
C ILE A 8 2.60 -7.12 -39.92
N ALA A 9 2.97 -6.45 -41.01
CA ALA A 9 4.09 -5.50 -41.06
C ALA A 9 3.97 -4.36 -40.01
N SER A 10 2.79 -3.71 -39.92
CA SER A 10 2.58 -2.60 -38.98
C SER A 10 2.66 -3.02 -37.49
N THR A 11 2.43 -4.29 -37.17
CA THR A 11 2.54 -4.80 -35.79
C THR A 11 3.99 -5.00 -35.32
N SER A 12 4.98 -4.94 -36.23
CA SER A 12 6.39 -5.18 -35.90
C SER A 12 6.92 -4.17 -34.88
N SER A 13 6.64 -2.88 -35.06
CA SER A 13 7.04 -1.80 -34.13
C SER A 13 6.42 -1.92 -32.74
N TYR A 14 5.28 -2.59 -32.59
CA TYR A 14 4.61 -2.79 -31.31
C TYR A 14 5.25 -3.89 -30.44
N LYS A 15 6.19 -4.68 -30.97
CA LYS A 15 6.88 -5.75 -30.21
C LYS A 15 7.85 -5.24 -29.12
N LYS A 16 8.07 -3.93 -29.01
CA LYS A 16 8.96 -3.31 -28.00
C LYS A 16 8.28 -2.28 -27.09
N LEU A 17 6.99 -2.44 -26.79
CA LEU A 17 6.37 -1.69 -25.67
C LEU A 17 6.81 -2.27 -24.31
N ASN A 18 8.10 -2.04 -23.97
CA ASN A 18 8.71 -2.51 -22.73
C ASN A 18 8.01 -1.90 -21.50
N ARG A 19 8.00 -2.66 -20.39
CA ARG A 19 7.49 -2.17 -19.11
C ARG A 19 8.38 -1.05 -18.59
N ARG A 20 7.77 0.05 -18.13
CA ARG A 20 8.41 1.21 -17.48
C ARG A 20 7.36 1.89 -16.59
N HIS A 21 7.53 1.93 -15.27
CA HIS A 21 6.51 2.45 -14.34
C HIS A 21 7.08 3.31 -13.18
N GLY A 22 8.15 4.07 -13.42
CA GLY A 22 8.54 5.21 -12.55
C GLY A 22 7.64 6.46 -12.68
N CYS A 23 6.79 6.51 -13.72
CA CYS A 23 5.74 7.52 -13.93
C CYS A 23 4.45 6.84 -14.40
N ASN A 24 3.33 7.58 -14.45
CA ASN A 24 2.01 7.10 -14.89
C ASN A 24 1.93 6.86 -16.41
N ALA A 25 2.81 6.02 -16.97
CA ALA A 25 2.73 5.56 -18.34
C ALA A 25 1.61 4.51 -18.47
N ALA A 26 0.64 4.75 -19.35
CA ALA A 26 -0.40 3.77 -19.65
C ALA A 26 0.22 2.50 -20.25
N SER A 27 -0.02 1.33 -19.63
CA SER A 27 0.40 0.06 -20.21
C SER A 27 -0.43 -0.26 -21.46
N PHE A 28 0.04 -1.18 -22.31
CA PHE A 28 -0.74 -1.64 -23.47
C PHE A 28 -2.13 -2.18 -23.08
N THR A 29 -2.25 -2.75 -21.88
CA THR A 29 -3.50 -3.21 -21.29
C THR A 29 -4.44 -2.03 -20.97
N ASP A 30 -3.91 -0.91 -20.48
CA ASP A 30 -4.71 0.28 -20.16
C ASP A 30 -5.12 1.03 -21.43
N VAL A 31 -4.23 1.16 -22.42
CA VAL A 31 -4.56 1.73 -23.74
C VAL A 31 -5.67 0.91 -24.40
N LYS A 32 -5.58 -0.43 -24.38
CA LYS A 32 -6.65 -1.31 -24.87
C LYS A 32 -7.96 -1.17 -24.09
N TYR A 33 -7.88 -0.99 -22.77
CA TYR A 33 -9.06 -0.78 -21.94
C TYR A 33 -9.77 0.54 -22.28
N VAL A 34 -9.05 1.66 -22.30
CA VAL A 34 -9.60 2.99 -22.65
C VAL A 34 -10.18 2.98 -24.07
N LEU A 35 -9.52 2.34 -25.03
CA LEU A 35 -10.07 2.17 -26.39
C LEU A 35 -11.34 1.31 -26.39
N SER A 36 -11.42 0.25 -25.59
CA SER A 36 -12.64 -0.58 -25.50
C SER A 36 -13.82 0.15 -24.83
N LEU A 37 -13.55 1.13 -23.96
CA LEU A 37 -14.59 2.02 -23.42
C LEU A 37 -15.15 3.02 -24.45
N ALA A 38 -14.49 3.20 -25.60
CA ALA A 38 -15.01 4.04 -26.70
C ALA A 38 -16.10 3.34 -27.54
N GLY A 39 -16.34 2.04 -27.32
CA GLY A 39 -17.38 1.28 -28.02
C GLY A 39 -17.18 1.27 -29.54
N GLU A 40 -18.17 1.75 -30.28
CA GLU A 40 -18.15 1.79 -31.75
C GLU A 40 -17.26 2.92 -32.33
N TYR A 41 -16.90 3.93 -31.51
CA TYR A 41 -16.07 5.04 -31.95
C TYR A 41 -14.62 4.58 -32.19
N ARG A 42 -14.21 4.54 -33.47
CA ARG A 42 -12.84 4.19 -33.89
C ARG A 42 -11.84 5.29 -33.57
N VAL A 43 -11.45 5.39 -32.30
CA VAL A 43 -10.37 6.25 -31.83
C VAL A 43 -9.01 5.67 -32.27
N ASN A 44 -8.30 6.39 -33.14
CA ASN A 44 -6.89 6.10 -33.44
C ASN A 44 -6.01 6.82 -32.39
N PRO A 45 -5.33 6.11 -31.48
CA PRO A 45 -4.54 6.75 -30.42
C PRO A 45 -3.24 7.34 -30.98
N PHE A 46 -2.99 8.63 -30.70
CA PHE A 46 -1.66 9.20 -30.87
C PHE A 46 -0.78 8.80 -29.68
N VAL A 47 0.32 8.06 -29.93
CA VAL A 47 1.17 7.49 -28.87
C VAL A 47 2.55 8.13 -28.91
N ILE A 48 2.88 8.91 -27.88
CA ILE A 48 4.23 9.42 -27.63
C ILE A 48 5.00 8.37 -26.81
N VAL A 49 6.08 7.82 -27.37
CA VAL A 49 6.95 6.87 -26.68
C VAL A 49 8.16 7.61 -26.11
N ASN A 50 8.19 7.81 -24.79
CA ASN A 50 9.37 8.35 -24.13
C ASN A 50 10.42 7.24 -23.92
N ASN A 51 11.50 7.29 -24.72
CA ASN A 51 12.62 6.34 -24.68
C ASN A 51 13.72 6.69 -23.67
N TYR A 52 13.70 7.90 -23.06
CA TYR A 52 14.70 8.34 -22.08
C TYR A 52 14.95 7.31 -20.98
N GLN A 53 16.20 6.98 -20.68
CA GLN A 53 16.57 6.24 -19.48
C GLN A 53 17.24 7.22 -18.51
N PRO A 54 16.72 7.40 -17.28
CA PRO A 54 17.41 8.16 -16.26
C PRO A 54 18.67 7.41 -15.80
N PHE A 55 19.66 8.16 -15.33
CA PHE A 55 20.69 7.63 -14.45
C PHE A 55 20.28 7.97 -13.01
N SER A 56 19.81 6.96 -12.29
CA SER A 56 19.06 7.17 -11.04
C SER A 56 19.91 6.98 -9.77
N GLY A 57 21.16 6.53 -9.91
CA GLY A 57 22.12 6.33 -8.82
C GLY A 57 22.25 4.88 -8.38
N ASN A 58 22.90 4.63 -7.24
CA ASN A 58 23.06 3.28 -6.70
C ASN A 58 21.84 2.85 -5.89
N CYS A 59 21.58 1.54 -5.82
CA CYS A 59 20.55 0.96 -4.99
C CYS A 59 21.06 -0.29 -4.27
N TYR A 60 21.43 -0.12 -3.01
CA TYR A 60 22.00 -1.17 -2.15
C TYR A 60 20.90 -2.09 -1.60
N ASN A 61 20.92 -3.36 -2.02
CA ASN A 61 19.98 -4.40 -1.62
C ASN A 61 20.48 -5.17 -0.39
N TYR A 62 19.80 -4.98 0.73
CA TYR A 62 20.10 -5.69 1.98
C TYR A 62 19.37 -7.04 2.02
N SER A 63 20.12 -8.08 2.39
CA SER A 63 19.68 -9.48 2.30
C SER A 63 18.82 -9.92 3.50
N GLY A 64 18.72 -11.23 3.71
CA GLY A 64 18.18 -11.81 4.95
C GLY A 64 16.65 -11.78 5.11
N SER A 65 16.21 -12.29 6.27
CA SER A 65 14.80 -12.51 6.61
C SER A 65 14.08 -11.27 7.18
N ASN A 66 14.84 -10.23 7.53
CA ASN A 66 14.37 -9.01 8.17
C ASN A 66 15.40 -7.88 7.97
N PRO A 67 15.01 -6.59 8.01
CA PRO A 67 15.88 -5.45 7.68
C PRO A 67 16.91 -5.08 8.78
N LYS A 68 17.43 -6.05 9.56
CA LYS A 68 18.42 -5.78 10.62
C LYS A 68 19.63 -5.00 10.10
N ASN A 69 20.16 -5.40 8.94
CA ASN A 69 21.40 -4.84 8.38
C ASN A 69 21.17 -3.47 7.71
N LEU A 70 20.00 -3.26 7.10
CA LEU A 70 19.61 -1.93 6.59
C LEU A 70 19.49 -0.91 7.72
N ILE A 71 18.88 -1.28 8.85
CA ILE A 71 18.75 -0.38 10.01
C ILE A 71 20.09 -0.17 10.72
N ALA A 72 21.00 -1.15 10.71
CA ALA A 72 22.38 -0.95 11.18
C ALA A 72 23.16 0.03 10.28
N ALA A 73 22.99 -0.05 8.96
CA ALA A 73 23.57 0.91 8.01
C ALA A 73 22.96 2.32 8.16
N LEU A 74 21.65 2.43 8.37
CA LEU A 74 20.98 3.72 8.65
C LEU A 74 21.44 4.32 9.99
N ASP A 75 21.67 3.51 11.03
CA ASP A 75 22.28 3.99 12.28
C ASP A 75 23.67 4.60 12.02
N LYS A 76 24.48 4.00 11.13
CA LYS A 76 25.80 4.53 10.75
C LYS A 76 25.68 5.81 9.92
N GLY A 77 24.72 5.88 8.99
CA GLY A 77 24.39 7.11 8.25
C GLY A 77 24.07 8.27 9.19
N ILE A 78 23.12 8.07 10.12
CA ILE A 78 22.72 9.09 11.11
C ILE A 78 23.90 9.55 11.99
N ILE A 79 24.85 8.66 12.32
CA ILE A 79 26.06 9.00 13.10
C ILE A 79 27.05 9.85 12.28
N LEU A 80 27.15 9.61 10.97
CA LEU A 80 27.95 10.44 10.05
C LEU A 80 27.27 11.79 9.73
N GLY A 81 25.95 11.85 9.86
CA GLY A 81 25.13 13.04 9.64
C GLY A 81 24.40 13.03 8.31
N GLY A 82 23.96 14.22 7.87
CA GLY A 82 23.05 14.37 6.73
C GLY A 82 21.59 14.13 7.10
N HIS A 83 20.71 14.17 6.10
CA HIS A 83 19.26 13.97 6.28
C HIS A 83 18.77 12.77 5.47
N HIS A 84 17.82 12.02 6.02
CA HIS A 84 17.39 10.73 5.48
C HIS A 84 15.87 10.60 5.35
N LEU A 85 15.42 9.99 4.26
CA LEU A 85 14.02 9.58 4.07
C LEU A 85 13.91 8.07 4.22
N LEU A 86 13.13 7.59 5.19
CA LEU A 86 12.88 6.17 5.46
C LEU A 86 11.44 5.80 5.10
N CYS A 87 11.27 5.12 3.96
CA CYS A 87 10.01 4.63 3.44
C CYS A 87 9.66 3.24 4.00
N CYS A 88 8.64 3.15 4.85
CA CYS A 88 8.22 1.91 5.52
C CYS A 88 6.87 1.42 5.00
N SER A 89 6.80 0.19 4.47
CA SER A 89 5.53 -0.37 3.98
C SER A 89 4.49 -0.70 5.08
N ALA A 90 4.74 -0.36 6.35
CA ALA A 90 3.89 -0.70 7.48
C ALA A 90 3.86 0.44 8.51
N GLN A 91 2.73 0.56 9.23
CA GLN A 91 2.44 1.71 10.11
C GLN A 91 2.31 1.33 11.59
N LYS A 92 1.42 0.37 11.88
CA LYS A 92 0.92 0.05 13.24
C LYS A 92 2.03 -0.36 14.21
N ALA A 93 1.93 0.05 15.47
CA ALA A 93 2.80 -0.33 16.61
C ALA A 93 3.13 -1.83 16.75
N LYS A 94 2.26 -2.73 16.27
CA LYS A 94 2.51 -4.20 16.25
C LYS A 94 3.49 -4.65 15.15
N SER A 95 3.82 -3.79 14.18
CA SER A 95 4.87 -4.03 13.20
C SER A 95 6.19 -3.56 13.78
N LYS A 96 7.10 -4.51 14.00
CA LYS A 96 8.49 -4.24 14.44
C LYS A 96 9.21 -3.24 13.52
N TRP A 97 8.93 -3.33 12.22
CA TRP A 97 9.53 -2.47 11.19
C TRP A 97 8.47 -1.54 10.56
N GLY A 98 7.55 -1.03 11.40
CA GLY A 98 6.57 -0.02 11.02
C GLY A 98 7.00 1.39 11.44
N THR A 99 6.39 2.42 10.84
CA THR A 99 6.71 3.83 11.08
C THR A 99 6.80 4.19 12.56
N GLN A 100 5.81 3.79 13.37
CA GLN A 100 5.73 4.09 14.80
C GLN A 100 6.88 3.45 15.60
N THR A 101 7.16 2.17 15.37
CA THR A 101 8.22 1.44 16.08
C THR A 101 9.62 1.96 15.74
N LEU A 102 9.84 2.34 14.49
CA LEU A 102 11.12 2.87 14.04
C LEU A 102 11.31 4.32 14.52
N GLU A 103 10.28 5.16 14.48
CA GLU A 103 10.29 6.50 15.09
C GLU A 103 10.68 6.44 16.57
N GLU A 104 10.01 5.56 17.34
CA GLU A 104 10.27 5.38 18.77
C GLU A 104 11.68 4.84 19.04
N ARG A 105 12.18 3.90 18.23
CA ARG A 105 13.56 3.41 18.30
C ARG A 105 14.58 4.53 18.07
N PHE A 106 14.40 5.31 17.00
CA PHE A 106 15.33 6.37 16.63
C PHE A 106 15.33 7.51 17.67
N ARG A 107 14.17 7.89 18.24
CA ARG A 107 14.10 8.82 19.39
C ARG A 107 14.93 8.36 20.60
N ARG A 108 14.94 7.05 20.90
CA ARG A 108 15.74 6.49 22.01
C ARG A 108 17.24 6.50 21.72
N LYS A 109 17.64 6.12 20.50
CA LYS A 109 19.07 6.02 20.12
C LYS A 109 19.69 7.39 19.83
N PHE A 110 18.93 8.33 19.28
CA PHE A 110 19.39 9.66 18.90
C PHE A 110 18.41 10.75 19.43
N PRO A 111 18.43 11.08 20.74
CA PRO A 111 17.48 12.02 21.34
C PRO A 111 17.56 13.47 20.82
N HIS A 112 18.62 13.81 20.08
CA HIS A 112 18.83 15.11 19.44
C HIS A 112 18.26 15.17 18.01
N LEU A 113 17.87 14.03 17.42
CA LEU A 113 17.50 13.93 16.01
C LEU A 113 16.08 14.47 15.77
N ARG A 114 15.93 15.38 14.81
CA ARG A 114 14.62 15.91 14.38
C ARG A 114 13.94 14.87 13.52
N ILE A 115 13.00 14.11 14.10
CA ILE A 115 12.29 13.02 13.42
C ILE A 115 10.84 13.41 13.09
N LEU A 116 10.45 13.31 11.81
CA LEU A 116 9.08 13.51 11.34
C LEU A 116 8.50 12.20 10.79
N ARG A 117 7.50 11.63 11.49
CA ARG A 117 6.71 10.50 10.98
C ARG A 117 5.52 10.98 10.15
N ILE A 118 5.38 10.49 8.93
CA ILE A 118 4.25 10.76 8.02
C ILE A 118 3.53 9.46 7.68
N ASP A 119 2.43 9.20 8.36
CA ASP A 119 1.52 8.09 8.10
C ASP A 119 0.06 8.49 8.32
N SER A 120 -0.89 7.59 8.01
CA SER A 120 -2.33 7.89 8.05
C SER A 120 -2.90 8.26 9.43
N GLU A 121 -2.12 8.07 10.52
CA GLU A 121 -2.47 8.52 11.87
C GLU A 121 -1.82 9.88 12.14
N SER A 122 -0.54 10.10 11.79
CA SER A 122 0.13 11.38 12.08
C SER A 122 -0.32 12.56 11.22
N VAL A 123 -0.78 12.35 9.99
CA VAL A 123 -1.36 13.45 9.17
C VAL A 123 -2.77 13.84 9.61
N ALA A 124 -3.41 13.02 10.45
CA ALA A 124 -4.80 13.18 10.90
C ALA A 124 -4.92 13.60 12.38
N ASP A 125 -3.81 13.68 13.11
CA ASP A 125 -3.73 14.08 14.52
C ASP A 125 -3.35 15.57 14.63
N PRO A 126 -4.25 16.48 15.06
CA PRO A 126 -3.96 17.91 15.17
C PRO A 126 -2.84 18.28 16.15
N SER A 127 -2.36 17.35 16.98
CA SER A 127 -1.23 17.56 17.89
C SER A 127 0.13 17.14 17.30
N HIS A 128 0.15 16.51 16.12
CA HIS A 128 1.36 16.01 15.48
C HIS A 128 1.92 17.01 14.47
N ALA A 129 3.26 17.15 14.40
CA ALA A 129 3.95 18.00 13.43
C ALA A 129 3.81 17.57 11.94
N ALA A 130 2.99 16.55 11.66
CA ALA A 130 2.64 16.11 10.31
C ALA A 130 1.21 16.50 9.92
N PHE A 131 0.43 17.10 10.83
CA PHE A 131 -0.92 17.54 10.56
C PHE A 131 -0.96 18.57 9.43
N GLY A 132 -1.75 18.31 8.38
CA GLY A 132 -1.85 19.18 7.22
C GLY A 132 -0.57 19.32 6.36
N CYS A 133 0.52 18.60 6.68
CA CYS A 133 1.84 18.82 6.06
C CYS A 133 1.87 18.62 4.52
N ILE A 134 0.87 17.93 3.97
CA ILE A 134 0.66 17.71 2.52
C ILE A 134 0.70 19.02 1.72
N ALA A 135 0.18 20.13 2.26
CA ALA A 135 0.12 21.41 1.55
C ALA A 135 1.48 22.11 1.41
N HIS A 136 2.38 21.91 2.38
CA HIS A 136 3.69 22.57 2.49
C HIS A 136 4.83 21.56 2.60
N LEU A 137 4.67 20.38 1.98
CA LEU A 137 5.53 19.22 2.23
C LEU A 137 7.02 19.54 2.02
N ASN A 138 7.36 20.19 0.91
CA ASN A 138 8.76 20.54 0.58
C ASN A 138 9.39 21.56 1.55
N GLU A 139 8.58 22.39 2.21
CA GLU A 139 9.03 23.37 3.23
C GLU A 139 9.16 22.75 4.63
N ILE A 140 8.36 21.72 4.91
CA ILE A 140 8.33 21.03 6.20
C ILE A 140 9.42 19.97 6.28
N LEU A 141 9.63 19.16 5.23
CA LEU A 141 10.59 18.06 5.25
C LEU A 141 12.05 18.53 5.44
N THR A 142 12.40 19.74 4.97
CA THR A 142 13.75 20.32 5.15
C THR A 142 14.08 20.70 6.60
N GLN A 143 13.09 20.67 7.50
CA GLN A 143 13.25 20.99 8.92
C GLN A 143 13.65 19.76 9.76
N TYR A 144 13.81 18.58 9.14
CA TYR A 144 14.03 17.31 9.81
C TYR A 144 15.23 16.53 9.27
N ASP A 145 15.89 15.81 10.18
CA ASP A 145 17.06 14.97 9.92
C ASP A 145 16.64 13.55 9.49
N LEU A 146 15.49 13.07 9.98
CA LEU A 146 14.94 11.77 9.60
C LEU A 146 13.43 11.88 9.36
N VAL A 147 13.02 11.63 8.12
CA VAL A 147 11.61 11.59 7.72
C VAL A 147 11.19 10.13 7.56
N ILE A 148 10.21 9.67 8.33
CA ILE A 148 9.74 8.27 8.32
C ILE A 148 8.35 8.22 7.69
N ALA A 149 8.29 7.85 6.41
CA ALA A 149 7.08 7.89 5.60
C ALA A 149 6.42 6.51 5.40
N SER A 150 5.10 6.48 5.33
CA SER A 150 4.31 5.30 4.92
C SER A 150 3.71 5.48 3.51
N PRO A 151 3.11 4.43 2.90
CA PRO A 151 2.44 4.50 1.60
C PRO A 151 1.31 5.54 1.48
N SER A 152 0.86 6.12 2.59
CA SER A 152 -0.01 7.31 2.59
C SER A 152 0.58 8.51 1.82
N LEU A 153 1.89 8.52 1.57
CA LEU A 153 2.59 9.53 0.77
C LEU A 153 2.60 9.22 -0.75
N GLU A 154 2.16 8.04 -1.19
CA GLU A 154 2.18 7.67 -2.62
C GLU A 154 1.16 8.47 -3.48
N THR A 155 0.07 8.94 -2.87
CA THR A 155 -1.02 9.63 -3.57
C THR A 155 -0.87 11.15 -3.55
N GLY A 156 -0.66 11.75 -4.72
CA GLY A 156 -0.88 13.19 -4.96
C GLY A 156 0.26 14.16 -4.61
N VAL A 157 1.31 13.73 -3.90
CA VAL A 157 2.46 14.57 -3.54
C VAL A 157 3.75 14.20 -4.27
N SER A 158 4.62 15.19 -4.47
CA SER A 158 5.93 15.08 -5.11
C SER A 158 6.97 15.75 -4.22
N ILE A 159 8.11 15.10 -3.98
CA ILE A 159 9.18 15.62 -3.14
C ILE A 159 10.20 16.29 -4.07
N ASP A 160 9.93 17.55 -4.42
CA ASP A 160 10.74 18.38 -5.31
C ASP A 160 11.76 19.24 -4.54
N ILE A 161 12.26 18.69 -3.44
CA ILE A 161 13.35 19.25 -2.63
C ILE A 161 14.68 18.95 -3.34
N ARG A 162 15.67 19.84 -3.18
CA ARG A 162 17.03 19.61 -3.69
C ARG A 162 18.10 19.86 -2.64
N GLY A 163 19.13 19.02 -2.62
CA GLY A 163 20.28 19.16 -1.73
C GLY A 163 19.96 19.03 -0.24
N HIS A 164 18.92 18.25 0.11
CA HIS A 164 18.52 18.00 1.51
C HIS A 164 18.74 16.55 1.93
N PHE A 165 18.16 15.59 1.20
CA PHE A 165 18.28 14.17 1.54
C PHE A 165 19.54 13.56 0.94
N ASP A 166 20.47 13.13 1.77
CA ASP A 166 21.70 12.47 1.33
C ASP A 166 21.47 11.00 0.92
N ALA A 167 20.46 10.35 1.51
CA ALA A 167 20.12 8.96 1.21
C ALA A 167 18.62 8.63 1.44
N VAL A 168 18.09 7.69 0.65
CA VAL A 168 16.71 7.21 0.73
C VAL A 168 16.68 5.73 1.10
N TRP A 169 15.97 5.39 2.17
CA TRP A 169 15.94 4.09 2.82
C TRP A 169 14.56 3.44 2.66
N GLY A 170 14.47 2.13 2.44
CA GLY A 170 13.22 1.46 2.10
C GLY A 170 13.03 0.08 2.74
N ILE A 171 11.91 -0.13 3.43
CA ILE A 171 11.55 -1.42 4.07
C ILE A 171 10.23 -1.93 3.49
N PHE A 172 10.31 -2.97 2.65
CA PHE A 172 9.20 -3.47 1.84
C PHE A 172 8.79 -4.90 2.24
N GLN A 173 7.80 -5.00 3.13
CA GLN A 173 7.35 -6.28 3.69
C GLN A 173 6.45 -7.12 2.77
N GLY A 174 6.19 -6.66 1.54
CA GLY A 174 5.31 -7.37 0.59
C GLY A 174 3.81 -7.09 0.74
N VAL A 175 3.41 -5.95 1.31
CA VAL A 175 1.99 -5.56 1.41
C VAL A 175 1.49 -4.67 0.26
N GLN A 176 2.40 -4.03 -0.47
CA GLN A 176 2.12 -3.15 -1.61
C GLN A 176 2.59 -3.80 -2.92
N PRO A 177 2.03 -3.45 -4.09
CA PRO A 177 2.51 -3.95 -5.37
C PRO A 177 3.92 -3.43 -5.71
N VAL A 178 4.62 -4.13 -6.61
CA VAL A 178 5.98 -3.77 -7.06
C VAL A 178 6.09 -2.34 -7.59
N ASN A 179 5.07 -1.86 -8.32
CA ASN A 179 5.08 -0.49 -8.83
C ASN A 179 4.91 0.58 -7.73
N SER A 180 4.24 0.29 -6.61
CA SER A 180 4.20 1.19 -5.45
C SER A 180 5.59 1.35 -4.83
N VAL A 181 6.36 0.25 -4.72
CA VAL A 181 7.75 0.28 -4.22
C VAL A 181 8.61 1.24 -5.05
N ARG A 182 8.62 1.03 -6.38
CA ARG A 182 9.35 1.86 -7.35
C ARG A 182 8.92 3.32 -7.25
N GLN A 183 7.61 3.58 -7.24
CA GLN A 183 7.06 4.95 -7.17
C GLN A 183 7.28 5.64 -5.82
N MET A 184 7.44 4.91 -4.71
CA MET A 184 7.76 5.50 -3.41
C MET A 184 9.26 5.86 -3.32
N LEU A 185 10.16 4.98 -3.79
CA LEU A 185 11.61 5.25 -3.87
C LEU A 185 11.97 6.38 -4.86
N ALA A 186 11.14 6.58 -5.88
CA ALA A 186 11.27 7.65 -6.87
C ALA A 186 10.59 8.98 -6.47
N ARG A 187 10.03 9.12 -5.25
CA ARG A 187 9.41 10.39 -4.81
C ARG A 187 10.43 11.51 -4.63
N VAL A 188 11.57 11.19 -4.02
CA VAL A 188 12.77 12.03 -4.11
C VAL A 188 13.33 11.85 -5.50
N ARG A 189 13.38 12.93 -6.28
CA ARG A 189 13.80 12.89 -7.69
C ARG A 189 15.31 12.98 -7.90
N GLU A 190 16.07 13.25 -6.85
CA GLU A 190 17.53 13.39 -6.94
C GLU A 190 18.24 12.04 -7.08
N THR A 191 19.41 12.08 -7.72
CA THR A 191 20.33 10.95 -7.92
C THR A 191 21.13 10.71 -6.63
N VAL A 192 20.41 10.34 -5.57
CA VAL A 192 20.95 10.03 -4.24
C VAL A 192 20.95 8.52 -4.00
N ASP A 193 21.86 8.04 -3.16
CA ASP A 193 21.99 6.60 -2.94
C ASP A 193 20.77 6.04 -2.19
N ARG A 194 20.29 4.88 -2.66
CA ARG A 194 19.09 4.22 -2.14
C ARG A 194 19.45 2.91 -1.45
N HIS A 195 18.90 2.69 -0.26
CA HIS A 195 19.21 1.54 0.58
C HIS A 195 17.91 0.79 0.88
N ILE A 196 17.80 -0.46 0.43
CA ILE A 196 16.51 -1.17 0.36
C ILE A 196 16.60 -2.57 0.97
N TRP A 197 15.59 -2.93 1.78
CA TRP A 197 15.32 -4.30 2.19
C TRP A 197 13.95 -4.67 1.67
N ILE A 198 13.90 -5.72 0.86
CA ILE A 198 12.67 -6.23 0.26
C ILE A 198 12.48 -7.67 0.73
N ARG A 199 11.28 -8.00 1.20
CA ARG A 199 10.92 -9.38 1.50
C ARG A 199 10.97 -10.23 0.23
N GLU A 200 11.44 -11.46 0.33
CA GLU A 200 11.52 -12.39 -0.81
C GLU A 200 10.16 -12.59 -1.53
N TRP A 201 9.08 -12.79 -0.78
CA TRP A 201 7.71 -12.95 -1.29
C TRP A 201 6.70 -11.95 -0.68
N GLY A 202 5.61 -11.72 -1.41
CA GLY A 202 4.50 -10.87 -1.05
C GLY A 202 3.50 -11.50 -0.07
N MET A 203 2.73 -10.65 0.61
CA MET A 203 1.61 -11.03 1.49
C MET A 203 0.24 -10.64 0.93
N SER A 204 0.15 -9.59 0.10
CA SER A 204 -1.09 -9.20 -0.56
C SER A 204 -1.20 -9.80 -1.95
N VAL A 205 -2.44 -10.09 -2.36
CA VAL A 205 -2.80 -10.67 -3.66
C VAL A 205 -4.09 -10.03 -4.17
N VAL A 206 -4.28 -10.04 -5.49
CA VAL A 206 -5.52 -9.62 -6.14
C VAL A 206 -6.46 -10.82 -6.29
N GLY A 207 -7.74 -10.65 -5.93
CA GLY A 207 -8.74 -11.72 -6.00
C GLY A 207 -8.35 -12.94 -5.15
N ASN A 208 -8.36 -14.12 -5.76
CA ASN A 208 -7.97 -15.39 -5.12
C ASN A 208 -6.46 -15.70 -5.18
N GLY A 209 -5.60 -14.76 -5.61
CA GLY A 209 -4.16 -15.02 -5.76
C GLY A 209 -3.78 -15.90 -6.96
N SER A 210 -4.70 -16.13 -7.89
CA SER A 210 -4.40 -16.82 -9.14
C SER A 210 -3.53 -15.97 -10.06
N THR A 211 -2.50 -16.60 -10.63
CA THR A 211 -1.60 -16.03 -11.64
C THR A 211 -2.16 -16.17 -13.06
N SER A 212 -3.42 -16.60 -13.23
CA SER A 212 -4.08 -16.68 -14.53
C SER A 212 -5.37 -15.86 -14.54
N ILE A 213 -5.64 -15.23 -15.69
CA ILE A 213 -6.85 -14.42 -15.90
C ILE A 213 -8.10 -15.26 -15.63
N GLY A 214 -8.20 -16.44 -16.23
CA GLY A 214 -9.35 -17.35 -16.04
C GLY A 214 -9.56 -17.81 -14.59
N GLY A 215 -8.48 -17.97 -13.81
CA GLY A 215 -8.57 -18.31 -12.39
C GLY A 215 -9.11 -17.17 -11.52
N LEU A 216 -8.78 -15.91 -11.86
CA LEU A 216 -9.37 -14.73 -11.24
C LEU A 216 -10.83 -14.54 -11.65
N LEU A 217 -11.12 -14.56 -12.96
CA LEU A 217 -12.48 -14.39 -13.51
C LEU A 217 -13.46 -15.42 -12.95
N ARG A 218 -13.08 -16.70 -12.89
CA ARG A 218 -13.92 -17.75 -12.28
C ARG A 218 -14.22 -17.48 -10.81
N SER A 219 -13.24 -16.99 -10.04
CA SER A 219 -13.47 -16.64 -8.64
C SER A 219 -14.40 -15.45 -8.46
N GLN A 220 -14.31 -14.45 -9.35
CA GLN A 220 -15.20 -13.29 -9.31
C GLN A 220 -16.64 -13.67 -9.72
N HIS A 221 -16.81 -14.52 -10.74
CA HIS A 221 -18.13 -15.05 -11.14
C HIS A 221 -18.81 -15.80 -9.98
N VAL A 222 -18.11 -16.72 -9.31
CA VAL A 222 -18.63 -17.45 -8.15
C VAL A 222 -18.97 -16.49 -6.99
N ALA A 223 -18.16 -15.48 -6.74
CA ALA A 223 -18.44 -14.46 -5.73
C ALA A 223 -19.68 -13.60 -6.09
N THR A 224 -19.85 -13.23 -7.37
CA THR A 224 -21.03 -12.51 -7.85
C THR A 224 -22.30 -13.36 -7.69
N GLN A 225 -22.29 -14.63 -8.09
CA GLN A 225 -23.42 -15.54 -7.90
C GLN A 225 -23.80 -15.73 -6.43
N ALA A 226 -22.81 -15.89 -5.54
CA ALA A 226 -23.05 -15.96 -4.11
C ALA A 226 -23.66 -14.67 -3.54
N ASN A 227 -23.20 -13.50 -4.01
CA ASN A 227 -23.77 -12.21 -3.60
C ASN A 227 -25.21 -12.01 -4.10
N ILE A 228 -25.52 -12.40 -5.34
CA ILE A 228 -26.89 -12.35 -5.88
C ILE A 228 -27.82 -13.23 -5.03
N ALA A 229 -27.45 -14.47 -4.76
CA ALA A 229 -28.24 -15.38 -3.91
C ALA A 229 -28.44 -14.84 -2.47
N LEU A 230 -27.42 -14.19 -1.89
CA LEU A 230 -27.51 -13.56 -0.57
C LEU A 230 -28.41 -12.33 -0.54
N LEU A 231 -28.47 -11.54 -1.63
CA LEU A 231 -29.38 -10.40 -1.77
C LEU A 231 -30.82 -10.89 -1.95
N SER A 232 -31.06 -11.83 -2.88
CA SER A 232 -32.37 -12.44 -3.11
C SER A 232 -32.98 -12.98 -1.81
N ALA A 233 -32.18 -13.69 -1.01
CA ALA A 233 -32.60 -14.24 0.28
C ALA A 233 -32.73 -13.21 1.41
N ALA A 234 -32.18 -11.99 1.26
CA ALA A 234 -32.27 -10.93 2.25
C ALA A 234 -33.53 -10.06 2.05
N ASP A 235 -33.85 -9.73 0.80
CA ASP A 235 -35.01 -8.91 0.43
C ASP A 235 -36.26 -9.74 0.10
N ASN A 236 -36.13 -11.07 0.02
CA ASN A 236 -37.20 -12.03 -0.33
C ASN A 236 -37.79 -11.77 -1.72
N ASP A 237 -36.90 -11.59 -2.69
CA ASP A 237 -37.14 -11.25 -4.09
C ASP A 237 -36.15 -12.03 -4.96
N ASP A 238 -36.36 -12.15 -6.28
CA ASP A 238 -35.43 -12.87 -7.16
C ASP A 238 -34.56 -11.94 -8.01
N TYR A 239 -33.30 -11.79 -7.61
CA TYR A 239 -32.28 -11.05 -8.37
C TYR A 239 -31.49 -11.89 -9.39
N SER A 240 -31.97 -13.08 -9.76
CA SER A 240 -31.37 -13.91 -10.83
C SER A 240 -31.25 -13.19 -12.18
N PHE A 241 -32.10 -12.19 -12.44
CA PHE A 241 -32.11 -11.37 -13.64
C PHE A 241 -30.93 -10.39 -13.77
N ILE A 242 -30.11 -10.19 -12.73
CA ILE A 242 -28.97 -9.27 -12.78
C ILE A 242 -27.95 -9.74 -13.83
N ASP A 243 -27.62 -8.87 -14.78
CA ASP A 243 -26.59 -9.12 -15.78
C ASP A 243 -25.20 -9.30 -15.14
N GLN A 244 -24.73 -10.54 -15.14
CA GLN A 244 -23.41 -10.93 -14.62
C GLN A 244 -22.27 -10.64 -15.62
N ASN A 245 -22.61 -10.20 -16.84
CA ASN A 245 -21.68 -9.82 -17.90
C ASN A 245 -21.60 -8.29 -18.10
N PHE A 246 -22.02 -7.49 -17.12
CA PHE A 246 -21.87 -6.03 -17.18
C PHE A 246 -20.39 -5.60 -17.25
N GLN A 247 -20.03 -4.81 -18.27
CA GLN A 247 -18.67 -4.31 -18.55
C GLN A 247 -17.57 -5.40 -18.51
N PRO A 248 -17.61 -6.39 -19.43
CA PRO A 248 -16.62 -7.45 -19.46
C PRO A 248 -15.20 -6.92 -19.74
N GLU A 249 -15.05 -5.78 -20.41
CA GLU A 249 -13.78 -5.08 -20.65
C GLU A 249 -13.08 -4.72 -19.34
N SER A 250 -13.83 -4.14 -18.39
CA SER A 250 -13.37 -3.75 -17.06
C SER A 250 -12.91 -4.98 -16.27
N LEU A 251 -13.72 -6.04 -16.27
CA LEU A 251 -13.44 -7.28 -15.55
C LEU A 251 -12.25 -8.06 -16.16
N GLN A 252 -12.14 -8.12 -17.49
CA GLN A 252 -11.00 -8.69 -18.21
C GLN A 252 -9.72 -7.90 -17.96
N THR A 253 -9.80 -6.56 -17.90
CA THR A 253 -8.66 -5.68 -17.62
C THR A 253 -8.19 -5.83 -16.18
N TRP A 254 -9.10 -5.92 -15.22
CA TRP A 254 -8.82 -6.28 -13.83
C TRP A 254 -8.14 -7.66 -13.73
N GLY A 255 -8.65 -8.68 -14.43
CA GLY A 255 -8.04 -10.01 -14.46
C GLY A 255 -6.62 -10.01 -15.04
N LYS A 256 -6.35 -9.20 -16.07
CA LYS A 256 -5.02 -9.00 -16.66
C LYS A 256 -4.05 -8.32 -15.67
N ARG A 257 -4.40 -7.16 -15.10
CA ARG A 257 -3.53 -6.49 -14.11
C ARG A 257 -3.36 -7.32 -12.83
N GLY A 258 -4.42 -7.96 -12.34
CA GLY A 258 -4.41 -8.79 -11.14
C GLY A 258 -3.54 -10.05 -11.27
N SER A 259 -3.58 -10.73 -12.42
CA SER A 259 -2.74 -11.92 -12.65
C SER A 259 -1.26 -11.56 -12.75
N VAL A 260 -0.90 -10.42 -13.35
CA VAL A 260 0.48 -9.89 -13.37
C VAL A 260 0.95 -9.56 -11.96
N ILE A 261 0.17 -8.81 -11.18
CA ILE A 261 0.48 -8.52 -9.77
C ILE A 261 0.66 -9.82 -8.98
N ASN A 262 -0.20 -10.82 -9.17
CA ASN A 262 -0.08 -12.11 -8.46
C ASN A 262 1.16 -12.93 -8.87
N VAL A 263 1.76 -12.70 -10.05
CA VAL A 263 3.07 -13.27 -10.43
C VAL A 263 4.18 -12.49 -9.72
N GLU A 264 4.16 -11.17 -9.80
CA GLU A 264 5.12 -10.27 -9.18
C GLU A 264 5.20 -10.49 -7.65
N MET A 265 4.06 -10.64 -6.98
CA MET A 265 4.01 -10.90 -5.53
C MET A 265 4.51 -12.30 -5.13
N ARG A 266 4.61 -13.27 -6.06
CA ARG A 266 5.28 -14.57 -5.77
C ARG A 266 6.80 -14.48 -5.86
N ARG A 267 7.33 -13.47 -6.54
CA ARG A 267 8.75 -13.20 -6.79
C ARG A 267 9.07 -11.75 -6.41
N TYR A 268 8.67 -11.34 -5.19
CA TYR A 268 8.53 -9.93 -4.85
C TYR A 268 9.87 -9.19 -4.85
N ARG A 269 10.91 -9.75 -4.22
CA ARG A 269 12.27 -9.19 -4.26
C ARG A 269 12.81 -9.10 -5.68
N GLU A 270 12.80 -10.22 -6.41
CA GLU A 270 13.24 -10.33 -7.82
C GLU A 270 12.55 -9.27 -8.71
N SER A 271 11.23 -9.14 -8.60
CA SER A 271 10.42 -8.23 -9.42
C SER A 271 10.66 -6.75 -9.10
N VAL A 272 10.91 -6.42 -7.83
CA VAL A 272 11.29 -5.04 -7.45
C VAL A 272 12.70 -4.72 -7.93
N LEU A 273 13.69 -5.59 -7.70
CA LEU A 273 15.07 -5.34 -8.10
C LEU A 273 15.21 -5.21 -9.63
N ALA A 274 14.57 -6.11 -10.40
CA ALA A 274 14.50 -6.00 -11.85
C ALA A 274 13.85 -4.68 -12.29
N GLY A 275 12.77 -4.25 -11.60
CA GLY A 275 12.11 -2.98 -11.85
C GLY A 275 12.96 -1.75 -11.54
N LEU A 276 13.86 -1.82 -10.55
CA LEU A 276 14.80 -0.74 -10.25
C LEU A 276 15.90 -0.65 -11.32
N VAL A 277 16.37 -1.78 -11.87
CA VAL A 277 17.26 -1.78 -13.03
C VAL A 277 16.56 -1.20 -14.28
N GLU A 278 15.26 -1.49 -14.49
CA GLU A 278 14.46 -0.82 -15.55
C GLU A 278 14.35 0.70 -15.33
N ASP A 279 14.27 1.16 -14.08
CA ASP A 279 14.22 2.57 -13.69
C ASP A 279 15.61 3.24 -13.59
N GLY A 280 16.67 2.58 -14.08
CA GLY A 280 18.00 3.18 -14.22
C GLY A 280 18.85 3.24 -12.96
N TYR A 281 18.55 2.40 -11.95
CA TYR A 281 19.39 2.22 -10.77
C TYR A 281 20.47 1.14 -11.00
N THR A 282 21.69 1.40 -10.53
CA THR A 282 22.71 0.37 -10.36
C THR A 282 22.39 -0.40 -9.07
N VAL A 283 21.78 -1.58 -9.18
CA VAL A 283 21.52 -2.44 -8.03
C VAL A 283 22.81 -3.13 -7.59
N ILE A 284 23.14 -3.02 -6.31
CA ILE A 284 24.35 -3.57 -5.67
C ILE A 284 23.88 -4.36 -4.45
N ASP A 285 24.32 -5.60 -4.25
CA ASP A 285 24.04 -6.31 -3.00
C ASP A 285 24.89 -5.71 -1.87
N ALA A 286 24.26 -5.41 -0.74
CA ALA A 286 24.90 -4.75 0.39
C ALA A 286 25.53 -5.77 1.34
N ASP A 287 26.71 -5.45 1.88
CA ASP A 287 27.32 -6.23 2.95
C ASP A 287 26.39 -6.30 4.17
N ASP A 288 26.34 -7.48 4.80
CA ASP A 288 25.64 -7.67 6.05
C ASP A 288 26.43 -6.97 7.18
N ALA A 289 25.71 -6.31 8.10
CA ALA A 289 26.32 -5.72 9.29
C ALA A 289 26.76 -6.81 10.27
N ASP A 290 27.68 -6.47 11.18
CA ASP A 290 28.19 -7.39 12.19
C ASP A 290 27.04 -8.00 13.03
N ASP A 291 27.21 -9.22 13.53
CA ASP A 291 26.15 -9.92 14.26
C ASP A 291 25.82 -9.27 15.63
N ASP A 292 26.77 -8.61 16.29
CA ASP A 292 26.50 -7.82 17.51
C ASP A 292 25.75 -6.51 17.16
N GLU A 293 26.18 -5.80 16.11
CA GLU A 293 25.49 -4.58 15.64
C GLU A 293 24.03 -4.88 15.25
N SER A 294 23.85 -5.90 14.43
CA SER A 294 22.56 -6.28 13.87
C SER A 294 21.68 -7.03 14.88
N GLY A 295 22.27 -7.68 15.89
CA GLY A 295 21.61 -8.14 17.11
C GLY A 295 21.08 -6.99 17.96
N ALA A 296 21.89 -5.96 18.20
CA ALA A 296 21.48 -4.75 18.92
C ALA A 296 20.35 -3.98 18.19
N VAL A 297 20.33 -4.00 16.85
CA VAL A 297 19.16 -3.55 16.07
C VAL A 297 17.90 -4.35 16.43
N ILE A 298 17.97 -5.68 16.46
CA ILE A 298 16.80 -6.53 16.77
C ILE A 298 16.28 -6.27 18.18
N GLU A 299 17.13 -6.16 19.19
CA GLU A 299 16.68 -5.90 20.57
C GLU A 299 16.13 -4.48 20.77
N SER A 300 16.76 -3.45 20.18
CA SER A 300 16.23 -2.08 20.23
C SER A 300 14.87 -1.94 19.55
N VAL A 301 14.66 -2.65 18.43
CA VAL A 301 13.35 -2.75 17.74
C VAL A 301 12.31 -3.50 18.58
N LYS A 302 12.70 -4.61 19.23
CA LYS A 302 11.80 -5.35 20.14
C LYS A 302 11.35 -4.47 21.31
N ALA A 303 12.28 -3.75 21.95
CA ALA A 303 12.00 -2.89 23.10
C ALA A 303 10.98 -1.78 22.75
N ALA A 304 11.21 -1.05 21.65
CA ALA A 304 10.28 -0.02 21.16
C ALA A 304 8.87 -0.59 20.87
N SER A 305 8.79 -1.75 20.19
CA SER A 305 7.49 -2.36 19.85
C SER A 305 6.71 -2.84 21.09
N VAL A 306 7.40 -3.39 22.10
CA VAL A 306 6.78 -3.81 23.36
C VAL A 306 6.19 -2.62 24.11
N GLU A 307 6.89 -1.49 24.18
CA GLU A 307 6.42 -0.32 24.92
C GLU A 307 5.29 0.42 24.21
N LEU A 308 5.36 0.59 22.88
CA LEU A 308 4.24 1.14 22.10
C LEU A 308 2.97 0.28 22.26
N TYR A 309 3.11 -1.05 22.26
CA TYR A 309 1.97 -1.93 22.51
C TYR A 309 1.44 -1.83 23.96
N ALA A 310 2.32 -1.65 24.95
CA ALA A 310 1.91 -1.39 26.33
C ALA A 310 1.15 -0.05 26.46
N ALA A 311 1.59 1.00 25.75
CA ALA A 311 0.90 2.29 25.68
C ALA A 311 -0.47 2.17 24.98
N GLU A 312 -0.56 1.49 23.83
CA GLU A 312 -1.81 1.18 23.13
C GLU A 312 -2.80 0.46 24.07
N CYS A 313 -2.31 -0.50 24.85
CA CYS A 313 -3.11 -1.21 25.85
C CYS A 313 -3.55 -0.34 27.03
N ARG A 314 -2.72 0.59 27.52
CA ARG A 314 -3.10 1.57 28.56
C ARG A 314 -4.22 2.49 28.06
N VAL A 315 -4.09 3.07 26.86
CA VAL A 315 -5.10 3.95 26.25
C VAL A 315 -6.40 3.21 25.92
N ARG A 316 -6.32 1.97 25.44
CA ARG A 316 -7.51 1.13 25.23
C ARG A 316 -8.24 0.83 26.55
N ARG A 317 -7.51 0.55 27.63
CA ARG A 317 -8.11 0.34 28.97
C ARG A 317 -8.76 1.61 29.51
N SER A 318 -8.11 2.77 29.43
CA SER A 318 -8.70 4.02 29.94
C SER A 318 -9.98 4.42 29.19
N ARG A 319 -10.04 4.24 27.86
CA ARG A 319 -11.29 4.44 27.09
C ARG A 319 -12.42 3.48 27.50
N ILE A 320 -12.11 2.24 27.87
CA ILE A 320 -13.11 1.26 28.34
C ILE A 320 -13.64 1.63 29.75
N LEU A 321 -12.84 2.31 30.58
CA LEU A 321 -13.26 2.77 31.91
C LEU A 321 -13.97 4.14 31.92
N GLN A 322 -14.20 4.79 30.75
CA GLN A 322 -14.98 6.03 30.70
C GLN A 322 -16.47 5.75 30.98
N PRO A 323 -17.09 6.34 32.04
CA PRO A 323 -18.48 6.02 32.41
C PRO A 323 -19.51 6.34 31.33
N SER A 324 -19.22 7.31 30.45
CA SER A 324 -20.06 7.71 29.33
C SER A 324 -20.25 6.65 28.23
N LEU A 325 -19.44 5.58 28.24
CA LEU A 325 -19.51 4.47 27.28
C LEU A 325 -20.06 3.17 27.87
N MET A 326 -20.60 3.21 29.10
CA MET A 326 -21.36 2.11 29.70
C MET A 326 -22.85 2.23 29.33
N PRO A 327 -23.42 1.34 28.49
CA PRO A 327 -24.88 1.25 28.36
C PRO A 327 -25.46 0.82 29.71
N ASN A 328 -26.61 1.38 30.10
CA ASN A 328 -27.21 1.17 31.42
C ASN A 328 -27.54 -0.32 31.70
N LEU A 329 -26.59 -1.05 32.29
CA LEU A 329 -26.77 -2.42 32.82
C LEU A 329 -27.58 -2.44 34.13
N ARG A 330 -28.66 -1.65 34.20
CA ARG A 330 -29.56 -1.49 35.36
C ARG A 330 -31.05 -1.50 34.99
N SER A 331 -31.45 -2.24 33.94
CA SER A 331 -32.86 -2.40 33.56
C SER A 331 -33.23 -3.81 33.05
N CYS A 332 -32.61 -4.87 33.59
CA CYS A 332 -33.02 -6.25 33.31
C CYS A 332 -32.84 -7.23 34.50
N LYS A 333 -33.27 -6.82 35.69
CA LYS A 333 -33.84 -7.78 36.67
C LYS A 333 -35.35 -7.90 36.39
N THR A 334 -35.95 -9.01 36.79
CA THR A 334 -37.37 -9.37 36.62
C THR A 334 -37.92 -9.40 35.19
N GLN A 335 -37.67 -10.48 34.46
CA GLN A 335 -38.75 -11.40 34.02
C GLN A 335 -38.15 -12.74 33.56
N GLY A 336 -38.50 -13.82 34.27
CA GLY A 336 -37.96 -15.16 33.98
C GLY A 336 -38.86 -15.97 33.04
N ARG A 337 -38.43 -16.18 31.79
CA ARG A 337 -38.95 -17.25 30.92
C ARG A 337 -37.80 -18.01 30.29
N LYS A 338 -37.65 -19.29 30.67
CA LYS A 338 -36.67 -20.21 30.07
C LYS A 338 -37.03 -20.43 28.59
N ARG A 339 -36.11 -20.12 27.67
CA ARG A 339 -36.10 -20.66 26.30
C ARG A 339 -34.85 -21.53 26.12
N LYS A 340 -34.96 -22.59 25.32
CA LYS A 340 -33.91 -23.62 25.19
C LYS A 340 -32.70 -23.09 24.40
N PRO A 341 -31.48 -23.59 24.68
CA PRO A 341 -30.30 -23.26 23.88
C PRO A 341 -30.30 -24.06 22.57
N ASN A 342 -30.53 -23.40 21.44
CA ASN A 342 -30.08 -23.77 20.08
C ASN A 342 -30.64 -22.75 19.05
N ASP A 343 -30.08 -21.54 18.99
CA ASP A 343 -30.12 -20.62 17.82
C ASP A 343 -29.40 -19.29 18.14
N ILE A 344 -28.06 -19.28 18.06
CA ILE A 344 -27.23 -18.09 18.40
C ILE A 344 -26.13 -17.78 17.35
N SER A 345 -25.85 -18.70 16.41
CA SER A 345 -24.79 -18.55 15.40
C SER A 345 -25.16 -17.58 14.26
N SER A 346 -26.35 -17.73 13.66
CA SER A 346 -26.79 -16.98 12.47
C SER A 346 -27.03 -15.49 12.75
N ALA A 347 -27.86 -15.18 13.75
CA ALA A 347 -28.30 -13.82 14.05
C ALA A 347 -27.14 -12.86 14.41
N ARG A 348 -26.10 -13.37 15.07
CA ARG A 348 -24.90 -12.57 15.41
C ARG A 348 -24.06 -12.22 14.18
N GLN A 349 -23.96 -13.12 13.21
CA GLN A 349 -23.22 -12.91 11.97
C GLN A 349 -23.86 -11.79 11.13
N ASN A 350 -25.17 -11.87 10.92
CA ASN A 350 -25.91 -10.96 10.05
C ASN A 350 -25.93 -9.52 10.61
N CYS A 351 -26.10 -9.35 11.92
CA CYS A 351 -26.07 -8.03 12.58
C CYS A 351 -24.71 -7.32 12.40
N LEU A 352 -23.61 -8.08 12.45
CA LEU A 352 -22.25 -7.57 12.26
C LEU A 352 -21.97 -7.15 10.80
N VAL A 353 -22.59 -7.80 9.83
CA VAL A 353 -22.52 -7.42 8.41
C VAL A 353 -23.35 -6.15 8.15
N ALA A 354 -24.60 -6.12 8.60
CA ALA A 354 -25.49 -4.97 8.43
C ALA A 354 -24.91 -3.67 9.03
N THR A 355 -24.30 -3.75 10.22
CA THR A 355 -23.63 -2.60 10.85
C THR A 355 -22.45 -2.08 10.04
N LYS A 356 -21.65 -2.98 9.43
CA LYS A 356 -20.53 -2.59 8.54
C LYS A 356 -21.00 -1.96 7.23
N LEU A 357 -22.11 -2.43 6.66
CA LEU A 357 -22.71 -1.83 5.46
C LEU A 357 -23.23 -0.41 5.73
N LYS A 358 -23.97 -0.21 6.83
CA LYS A 358 -24.47 1.12 7.23
C LYS A 358 -23.32 2.12 7.44
N LEU A 359 -22.24 1.71 8.11
CA LEU A 359 -21.06 2.57 8.30
C LEU A 359 -20.37 2.94 6.98
N ARG A 360 -20.25 2.02 6.02
CA ARG A 360 -19.73 2.32 4.67
C ARG A 360 -20.61 3.33 3.93
N LEU A 361 -21.92 3.13 3.90
CA LEU A 361 -22.87 4.04 3.22
C LEU A 361 -22.86 5.46 3.81
N ILE A 362 -22.74 5.58 5.14
CA ILE A 362 -22.59 6.89 5.81
C ILE A 362 -21.28 7.57 5.39
N TRP A 363 -20.18 6.81 5.27
CA TRP A 363 -18.87 7.35 4.86
C TRP A 363 -18.88 7.82 3.40
N SER A 364 -19.43 7.01 2.47
CA SER A 364 -19.57 7.37 1.06
C SER A 364 -20.46 8.61 0.84
N ARG A 365 -21.57 8.75 1.58
CA ARG A 365 -22.38 9.99 1.52
C ARG A 365 -21.61 11.21 1.99
N ARG A 366 -20.81 11.09 3.05
CA ARG A 366 -20.07 12.22 3.64
C ARG A 366 -18.91 12.72 2.77
N MET A 367 -18.40 11.90 1.84
CA MET A 367 -17.41 12.34 0.84
C MET A 367 -18.04 13.01 -0.40
N MET A 368 -19.27 12.67 -0.78
CA MET A 368 -19.91 13.24 -1.98
C MET A 368 -20.59 14.60 -1.77
N THR A 369 -20.75 15.07 -0.52
CA THR A 369 -21.36 16.38 -0.20
C THR A 369 -20.34 17.40 0.32
N GLY A 370 -19.05 17.22 0.01
CA GLY A 370 -17.94 18.05 0.47
C GLY A 370 -17.66 19.30 -0.37
N GLY A 371 -18.69 19.93 -0.94
CA GLY A 371 -18.53 21.08 -1.84
C GLY A 371 -19.68 22.07 -1.73
N ILE A 372 -19.32 23.36 -1.67
CA ILE A 372 -20.19 24.56 -1.60
C ILE A 372 -21.02 24.66 -0.30
N LEU A 373 -20.50 25.44 0.64
CA LEU A 373 -21.22 26.51 1.35
C LEU A 373 -20.17 27.49 1.90
N ASN A 374 -20.54 28.78 2.01
CA ASN A 374 -19.63 29.90 2.25
C ASN A 374 -18.95 29.88 3.63
#